data_AF-A0A432HZJ2-F1
#
_entry.id   AF-A0A432HZJ2-F1
#
_cell.length_a   1.000
_cell.length_b   1.000
_cell.length_c   1.000
_cell.angle_alpha   90.00
_cell.angle_beta   90.00
_cell.angle_gamma   90.00
#
_symmetry.space_group_name_H-M   'P 1'
#
loop_
_entity.id
_entity.type
_entity.pdbx_description
1 polymer ?
#
loop_
_entity_poly.entity_id
_entity_poly.type
_entity_poly.pdbx_seq_one_letter_code
_entity_poly.pdbx_strand_id
1 'polypeptide(L)'
;GPSDASKLGEYLESVRDIEPRIQRAEEQVSRELPAFDQPAGVPATFAEHARLMFDLQVLAYQSDLTRVITFMVGREFSSRTYPEVDAPGGHHPLSHEGSDASQAQLIRINIHHAEQFAYYLERLRATPDGDGSLLDHVLLYYGAGMSSGNHQPWNLPMVLAGGGAGQLTGGRHIRYAGDTDGASAYSSAEGGTPLANLHLTVLEKLGMRMDAIHDSTGRLDL
;
A
#
# COMPACT_ATOMS: atom_id res chain seq x y z
N GLY A 1 46.47 9.08 -11.65
CA GLY A 1 46.35 7.78 -12.35
C GLY A 1 44.90 7.32 -12.40
N PRO A 2 44.56 6.13 -12.94
CA PRO A 2 43.17 5.64 -13.05
C PRO A 2 42.39 5.64 -11.73
N SER A 3 43.07 5.34 -10.61
CA SER A 3 42.51 5.42 -9.26
C SER A 3 42.11 6.83 -8.81
N ASP A 4 42.79 7.86 -9.30
CA ASP A 4 42.44 9.26 -8.96
C ASP A 4 41.20 9.69 -9.75
N ALA A 5 41.06 9.20 -11.00
CA ALA A 5 39.90 9.48 -11.83
C ALA A 5 38.60 8.87 -11.24
N SER A 6 38.66 7.65 -10.69
CA SER A 6 37.52 7.06 -9.97
C SER A 6 37.14 7.84 -8.71
N LYS A 7 38.11 8.23 -7.87
CA LYS A 7 37.84 9.05 -6.68
C LYS A 7 37.26 10.42 -7.02
N LEU A 8 37.72 11.04 -8.12
CA LEU A 8 37.16 12.30 -8.59
C LEU A 8 35.71 12.10 -9.08
N GLY A 9 35.42 10.97 -9.74
CA GLY A 9 34.08 10.58 -10.15
C GLY A 9 33.14 10.42 -8.96
N GLU A 10 33.53 9.62 -7.96
CA GLU A 10 32.77 9.43 -6.71
C GLU A 10 32.52 10.75 -5.98
N TYR A 11 33.51 11.65 -5.94
CA TYR A 11 33.36 12.97 -5.33
C TYR A 11 32.36 13.85 -6.10
N LEU A 12 32.46 13.90 -7.43
CA LEU A 12 31.54 14.68 -8.26
C LEU A 12 30.10 14.13 -8.21
N GLU A 13 29.96 12.82 -8.13
CA GLU A 13 28.67 12.14 -7.95
C GLU A 13 28.08 12.45 -6.57
N SER A 14 28.89 12.41 -5.51
CA SER A 14 28.48 12.83 -4.16
C SER A 14 28.08 14.31 -4.10
N VAL A 15 28.78 15.21 -4.78
CA VAL A 15 28.41 16.63 -4.85
C VAL A 15 27.10 16.81 -5.60
N ARG A 16 26.93 16.12 -6.72
CA ARG A 16 25.71 16.15 -7.54
C ARG A 16 24.51 15.50 -6.83
N ASP A 17 24.72 14.58 -5.90
CA ASP A 17 23.67 14.04 -5.03
C ASP A 17 23.28 15.01 -3.90
N ILE A 18 24.19 15.88 -3.47
CA ILE A 18 23.97 16.87 -2.41
C ILE A 18 23.20 18.09 -2.97
N GLU A 19 23.49 18.55 -4.18
CA GLU A 19 22.83 19.71 -4.81
C GLU A 19 21.28 19.63 -4.80
N PRO A 20 20.64 18.53 -5.26
CA PRO A 20 19.19 18.37 -5.21
C PRO A 20 18.64 18.37 -3.79
N ARG A 21 19.42 17.89 -2.81
CA ARG A 21 19.02 17.85 -1.40
C ARG A 21 19.03 19.23 -0.78
N ILE A 22 20.03 20.06 -1.14
CA ILE A 22 20.10 21.47 -0.70
C ILE A 22 18.94 22.26 -1.34
N GLN A 23 18.71 22.12 -2.65
CA GLN A 23 17.58 22.77 -3.32
C GLN A 23 16.24 22.41 -2.67
N ARG A 24 15.98 21.11 -2.41
CA ARG A 24 14.75 20.68 -1.72
C ARG A 24 14.65 21.25 -0.30
N ALA A 25 15.75 21.31 0.44
CA ALA A 25 15.76 21.88 1.78
C ALA A 25 15.45 23.39 1.75
N GLU A 26 16.01 24.13 0.79
CA GLU A 26 15.73 25.55 0.58
C GLU A 26 14.26 25.80 0.16
N GLU A 27 13.70 24.95 -0.69
CA GLU A 27 12.28 25.00 -1.07
C GLU A 27 11.35 24.68 0.13
N GLN A 28 11.74 23.72 0.98
CA GLN A 28 10.97 23.33 2.17
C GLN A 28 10.89 24.44 3.24
N VAL A 29 11.91 25.30 3.36
CA VAL A 29 11.92 26.39 4.36
C VAL A 29 10.75 27.37 4.18
N SER A 30 10.21 27.49 2.97
CA SER A 30 9.10 28.40 2.66
C SER A 30 7.71 27.78 2.81
N ARG A 31 7.62 26.47 3.08
CA ARG A 31 6.37 25.70 3.02
C ARG A 31 5.66 25.70 4.38
N GLU A 32 4.55 26.43 4.49
CA GLU A 32 3.67 26.34 5.66
C GLU A 32 2.94 25.00 5.65
N LEU A 33 3.30 24.12 6.59
CA LEU A 33 2.61 22.86 6.81
C LEU A 33 1.43 23.05 7.76
N PRO A 34 0.32 22.32 7.57
CA PRO A 34 -0.80 22.37 8.50
C PRO A 34 -0.33 21.95 9.90
N ALA A 35 -0.79 22.70 10.90
CA ALA A 35 -0.54 22.34 12.30
C ALA A 35 -1.13 20.95 12.57
N PHE A 36 -0.32 20.08 13.16
CA PHE A 36 -0.73 18.72 13.51
C PHE A 36 -0.65 18.57 15.03
N ASP A 37 -1.80 18.33 15.66
CA ASP A 37 -1.86 18.15 17.11
C ASP A 37 -1.17 16.85 17.50
N GLN A 38 -0.15 16.95 18.34
CA GLN A 38 0.50 15.77 18.88
C GLN A 38 -0.46 15.04 19.83
N PRO A 39 -0.79 13.75 19.59
CA PRO A 39 -1.67 13.02 20.47
C PRO A 39 -1.00 12.80 21.84
N ALA A 40 -1.79 12.85 22.91
CA ALA A 40 -1.30 12.64 24.28
C ALA A 40 -0.78 11.20 24.53
N GLY A 41 -1.11 10.25 23.66
CA GLY A 41 -0.70 8.86 23.75
C GLY A 41 -1.15 8.05 22.52
N VAL A 42 -1.01 6.73 22.60
CA VAL A 42 -1.51 5.84 21.54
C VAL A 42 -3.04 5.90 21.54
N PRO A 43 -3.70 6.15 20.38
CA PRO A 43 -5.16 6.19 20.32
C PRO A 43 -5.81 4.88 20.78
N ALA A 44 -7.01 4.99 21.36
CA ALA A 44 -7.69 3.87 21.99
C ALA A 44 -8.27 2.91 20.95
N THR A 45 -8.89 3.45 19.89
CA THR A 45 -9.52 2.64 18.84
C THR A 45 -8.56 2.34 17.71
N PHE A 46 -8.87 1.29 16.94
CA PHE A 46 -8.12 1.00 15.72
C PHE A 46 -8.25 2.14 14.71
N ALA A 47 -9.48 2.65 14.52
CA ALA A 47 -9.77 3.70 13.56
C ALA A 47 -8.97 4.98 13.82
N GLU A 48 -8.95 5.47 15.06
CA GLU A 48 -8.18 6.68 15.42
C GLU A 48 -6.69 6.48 15.17
N HIS A 49 -6.14 5.31 15.52
CA HIS A 49 -4.73 5.02 15.28
C HIS A 49 -4.42 4.95 13.78
N ALA A 50 -5.24 4.23 13.00
CA ALA A 50 -5.06 4.12 11.56
C ALA A 50 -5.15 5.48 10.87
N ARG A 51 -6.16 6.30 11.22
CA ARG A 51 -6.35 7.65 10.65
C ARG A 51 -5.20 8.58 11.01
N LEU A 52 -4.74 8.57 12.26
CA LEU A 52 -3.55 9.30 12.68
C LEU A 52 -2.34 8.94 11.81
N MET A 53 -2.09 7.64 11.61
CA MET A 53 -0.99 7.18 10.77
C MET A 53 -1.19 7.55 9.30
N PHE A 54 -2.42 7.54 8.78
CA PHE A 54 -2.71 7.97 7.42
C PHE A 54 -2.51 9.48 7.24
N ASP A 55 -2.95 10.30 8.18
CA ASP A 55 -2.74 11.75 8.13
C ASP A 55 -1.24 12.09 8.20
N LEU A 56 -0.46 11.37 9.00
CA LEU A 56 1.01 11.51 9.00
C LEU A 56 1.64 11.15 7.66
N GLN A 57 1.12 10.15 6.96
CA GLN A 57 1.58 9.78 5.61
C GLN A 57 1.23 10.84 4.58
N VAL A 58 0.00 11.38 4.63
CA VAL A 58 -0.42 12.52 3.79
C VAL A 58 0.50 13.71 4.04
N LEU A 59 0.78 14.03 5.31
CA LEU A 59 1.68 15.12 5.66
C LEU A 59 3.10 14.86 5.13
N ALA A 60 3.62 13.64 5.25
CA ALA A 60 4.93 13.28 4.73
C ALA A 60 5.03 13.44 3.21
N TYR A 61 3.97 13.11 2.46
CA TYR A 61 3.92 13.36 1.02
C TYR A 61 3.78 14.85 0.70
N GLN A 62 2.85 15.55 1.37
CA GLN A 62 2.60 16.98 1.16
C GLN A 62 3.84 17.83 1.46
N SER A 63 4.65 17.41 2.44
CA SER A 63 5.90 18.05 2.81
C SER A 63 7.12 17.56 2.00
N ASP A 64 6.92 16.67 1.03
CA ASP A 64 8.00 16.11 0.20
C ASP A 64 9.08 15.34 0.98
N LEU A 65 8.75 14.79 2.14
CA LEU A 65 9.73 14.13 3.04
C LEU A 65 10.16 12.75 2.54
N THR A 66 9.27 12.02 1.85
CA THR A 66 9.57 10.70 1.31
C THR A 66 8.79 10.43 0.02
N ARG A 67 9.34 9.57 -0.83
CA ARG A 67 8.70 9.06 -2.05
C ARG A 67 7.99 7.73 -1.84
N VAL A 68 8.35 7.00 -0.78
CA VAL A 68 7.86 5.64 -0.54
C VAL A 68 7.49 5.50 0.93
N ILE A 69 6.34 4.89 1.18
CA ILE A 69 5.86 4.53 2.51
C ILE A 69 5.39 3.08 2.47
N THR A 70 5.71 2.32 3.51
CA THR A 70 5.11 1.02 3.79
C THR A 70 4.49 1.06 5.17
N PHE A 71 3.20 0.74 5.27
CA PHE A 71 2.47 0.79 6.53
C PHE A 71 1.75 -0.53 6.79
N MET A 72 2.18 -1.22 7.85
CA MET A 72 1.51 -2.41 8.34
C MET A 72 0.36 -2.01 9.28
N VAL A 73 -0.86 -1.99 8.74
CA VAL A 73 -2.09 -1.59 9.46
C VAL A 73 -2.37 -2.47 10.68
N GLY A 74 -1.97 -3.75 10.63
CA GLY A 74 -2.10 -4.69 11.74
C GLY A 74 -1.15 -5.87 11.60
N ARG A 75 -0.81 -6.50 12.72
CA ARG A 75 -0.05 -7.76 12.72
C ARG A 75 -0.96 -8.91 12.31
N GLU A 76 -0.45 -9.84 11.51
CA GLU A 76 -1.21 -11.00 11.02
C GLU A 76 -1.73 -11.89 12.16
N PHE A 77 -0.91 -12.17 13.19
CA PHE A 77 -1.28 -12.95 14.38
C PHE A 77 -1.99 -12.13 15.47
N SER A 78 -2.62 -11.01 15.09
CA SER A 78 -3.23 -10.10 16.06
C SER A 78 -4.49 -10.71 16.68
N SER A 79 -4.48 -10.87 18.02
CA SER A 79 -5.68 -11.17 18.81
C SER A 79 -6.50 -9.91 19.14
N ARG A 80 -6.32 -8.81 18.39
CA ARG A 80 -7.08 -7.58 18.57
C ARG A 80 -8.57 -7.84 18.32
N THR A 81 -9.39 -7.30 19.21
CA THR A 81 -10.84 -7.27 19.10
C THR A 81 -11.28 -5.91 18.54
N TYR A 82 -12.45 -5.85 17.92
CA TYR A 82 -13.02 -4.65 17.33
C TYR A 82 -14.43 -4.40 17.86
N PRO A 83 -14.59 -4.05 19.15
CA PRO A 83 -15.90 -3.80 19.76
C PRO A 83 -16.66 -2.65 19.08
N GLU A 84 -15.97 -1.69 18.48
CA GLU A 84 -16.55 -0.57 17.74
C GLU A 84 -17.40 -0.99 16.54
N VAL A 85 -17.21 -2.20 16.04
CA VAL A 85 -18.01 -2.80 14.95
C VAL A 85 -18.64 -4.13 15.37
N ASP A 86 -18.93 -4.27 16.67
CA ASP A 86 -19.58 -5.46 17.23
C ASP A 86 -18.84 -6.77 16.90
N ALA A 87 -17.50 -6.74 16.91
CA ALA A 87 -16.66 -7.92 16.68
C ALA A 87 -15.75 -8.16 17.90
N PRO A 88 -16.29 -8.72 18.99
CA PRO A 88 -15.54 -8.94 20.23
C PRO A 88 -14.54 -10.10 20.15
N GLY A 89 -14.59 -10.95 19.12
CA GLY A 89 -13.60 -11.99 18.89
C GLY A 89 -12.23 -11.44 18.46
N GLY A 90 -11.17 -12.16 18.78
CA GLY A 90 -9.83 -11.81 18.30
C GLY A 90 -9.74 -12.03 16.79
N HIS A 91 -9.27 -11.02 16.05
CA HIS A 91 -9.26 -11.02 14.57
C HIS A 91 -8.57 -12.25 13.97
N HIS A 92 -7.35 -12.59 14.42
CA HIS A 92 -6.65 -13.77 13.93
C HIS A 92 -7.38 -15.09 14.23
N PRO A 93 -7.74 -15.41 15.50
CA PRO A 93 -8.51 -16.61 15.82
C PRO A 93 -9.82 -16.77 15.02
N LEU A 94 -10.55 -15.67 14.81
CA LEU A 94 -11.80 -15.68 14.05
C LEU A 94 -11.59 -16.21 12.62
N SER A 95 -10.46 -15.88 11.98
CA SER A 95 -10.15 -16.34 10.62
C SER A 95 -10.01 -17.86 10.50
N HIS A 96 -9.59 -18.54 11.57
CA HIS A 96 -9.41 -20.00 11.61
C HIS A 96 -10.65 -20.77 12.07
N GLU A 97 -11.62 -20.10 12.70
CA GLU A 97 -12.77 -20.78 13.32
C GLU A 97 -13.76 -21.31 12.28
N GLY A 98 -14.07 -20.52 11.25
CA GLY A 98 -14.90 -20.95 10.12
C GLY A 98 -16.41 -21.04 10.37
N SER A 99 -16.90 -20.68 11.56
CA SER A 99 -18.34 -20.63 11.87
C SER A 99 -19.02 -19.41 11.21
N ASP A 100 -20.33 -19.47 10.93
CA ASP A 100 -21.09 -18.31 10.40
C ASP A 100 -20.97 -17.08 11.32
N ALA A 101 -20.94 -17.29 12.64
CA ALA A 101 -20.76 -16.23 13.62
C ALA A 101 -19.36 -15.59 13.54
N SER A 102 -18.31 -16.40 13.31
CA SER A 102 -16.95 -15.89 13.10
C SER A 102 -16.83 -15.13 11.78
N GLN A 103 -17.43 -15.67 10.71
CA GLN A 103 -17.42 -15.04 9.39
C GLN A 103 -18.15 -13.68 9.40
N ALA A 104 -19.31 -13.60 10.07
CA ALA A 104 -20.03 -12.34 10.22
C ALA A 104 -19.18 -11.27 10.94
N GLN A 105 -18.39 -11.65 11.95
CA GLN A 105 -17.46 -10.74 12.62
C GLN A 105 -16.31 -10.32 11.71
N LEU A 106 -15.69 -11.26 10.99
CA LEU A 106 -14.62 -10.95 10.03
C LEU A 106 -15.08 -10.00 8.93
N ILE A 107 -16.29 -10.17 8.41
CA ILE A 107 -16.87 -9.25 7.42
C ILE A 107 -16.96 -7.84 8.00
N ARG A 108 -17.43 -7.67 9.24
CA ARG A 108 -17.49 -6.36 9.90
C ARG A 108 -16.10 -5.76 10.09
N ILE A 109 -15.11 -6.55 10.50
CA ILE A 109 -13.72 -6.11 10.64
C ILE A 109 -13.15 -5.66 9.27
N ASN A 110 -13.36 -6.45 8.21
CA ASN A 110 -12.87 -6.15 6.87
C ASN A 110 -13.51 -4.89 6.28
N ILE A 111 -14.83 -4.72 6.47
CA ILE A 111 -15.53 -3.48 6.11
C ILE A 111 -14.89 -2.31 6.87
N HIS A 112 -14.67 -2.46 8.18
CA HIS A 112 -14.07 -1.42 9.00
C HIS A 112 -12.65 -1.02 8.53
N HIS A 113 -11.83 -1.98 8.10
CA HIS A 113 -10.51 -1.71 7.54
C HIS A 113 -10.61 -1.01 6.18
N ALA A 114 -11.52 -1.46 5.32
CA ALA A 114 -11.78 -0.84 4.02
C ALA A 114 -12.29 0.61 4.17
N GLU A 115 -13.11 0.90 5.19
CA GLU A 115 -13.53 2.27 5.52
C GLU A 115 -12.33 3.16 5.89
N GLN A 116 -11.33 2.65 6.62
CA GLN A 116 -10.15 3.45 6.95
C GLN A 116 -9.25 3.65 5.72
N PHE A 117 -9.17 2.67 4.84
CA PHE A 117 -8.49 2.84 3.55
C PHE A 117 -9.21 3.86 2.67
N ALA A 118 -10.54 3.83 2.61
CA ALA A 118 -11.34 4.83 1.90
C ALA A 118 -11.11 6.24 2.47
N TYR A 119 -11.06 6.38 3.81
CA TYR A 119 -10.66 7.64 4.43
C TYR A 119 -9.30 8.12 3.94
N TYR A 120 -8.29 7.24 3.86
CA TYR A 120 -6.97 7.62 3.37
C TYR A 120 -7.00 8.11 1.92
N LEU A 121 -7.71 7.41 1.03
CA LEU A 121 -7.90 7.84 -0.35
C LEU A 121 -8.58 9.21 -0.45
N GLU A 122 -9.58 9.46 0.39
CA GLU A 122 -10.26 10.76 0.48
C GLU A 122 -9.31 11.88 0.93
N ARG A 123 -8.44 11.61 1.92
CA ARG A 123 -7.44 12.57 2.37
C ARG A 123 -6.43 12.89 1.26
N LEU A 124 -5.96 11.88 0.53
CA LEU A 124 -5.04 12.07 -0.60
C LEU A 124 -5.71 12.86 -1.74
N ARG A 125 -6.96 12.55 -2.07
CA ARG A 125 -7.73 13.28 -3.10
C ARG A 125 -7.95 14.74 -2.72
N ALA A 126 -8.21 15.01 -1.44
CA ALA A 126 -8.43 16.37 -0.93
C ALA A 126 -7.14 17.19 -0.78
N THR A 127 -5.96 16.60 -0.97
CA THR A 127 -4.67 17.27 -0.78
C THR A 127 -4.08 17.65 -2.13
N PRO A 128 -3.96 18.95 -2.47
CA PRO A 128 -3.35 19.38 -3.73
C PRO A 128 -1.88 18.98 -3.83
N ASP A 129 -1.46 18.61 -5.03
CA ASP A 129 -0.08 18.31 -5.37
C ASP A 129 0.17 18.71 -6.82
N GLY A 130 0.83 19.85 -7.05
CA GLY A 130 1.14 20.35 -8.39
C GLY A 130 -0.10 20.55 -9.27
N ASP A 131 -0.18 19.78 -10.35
CA ASP A 131 -1.24 19.78 -11.38
C ASP A 131 -2.43 18.88 -11.04
N GLY A 132 -2.44 18.24 -9.87
CA GLY A 132 -3.52 17.39 -9.41
C GLY A 132 -3.64 17.32 -7.89
N SER A 133 -4.11 16.17 -7.40
CA SER A 133 -4.09 15.80 -5.99
C SER A 133 -2.99 14.77 -5.72
N LEU A 134 -2.63 14.58 -4.45
CA LEU A 134 -1.74 13.47 -4.08
C LEU A 134 -2.26 12.13 -4.60
N LEU A 135 -3.58 11.91 -4.63
CA LEU A 135 -4.15 10.66 -5.14
C LEU A 135 -3.83 10.44 -6.64
N ASP A 136 -3.76 11.50 -7.43
CA ASP A 136 -3.44 11.43 -8.85
C ASP A 136 -1.97 11.03 -9.09
N HIS A 137 -1.08 11.37 -8.16
CA HIS A 137 0.37 11.16 -8.28
C HIS A 137 0.91 9.94 -7.55
N VAL A 138 0.15 9.35 -6.62
CA VAL A 138 0.56 8.11 -5.94
C VAL A 138 0.07 6.86 -6.66
N LEU A 139 0.75 5.76 -6.36
CA LEU A 139 0.30 4.40 -6.63
C LEU A 139 0.23 3.66 -5.30
N LEU A 140 -0.95 3.17 -4.95
CA LEU A 140 -1.22 2.49 -3.69
C LEU A 140 -1.58 1.03 -3.94
N TYR A 141 -0.95 0.16 -3.17
CA TYR A 141 -1.19 -1.28 -3.17
C TYR A 141 -1.83 -1.68 -1.83
N TYR A 142 -3.03 -2.26 -1.90
CA TYR A 142 -3.79 -2.72 -0.73
C TYR A 142 -4.36 -4.12 -0.97
N GLY A 143 -4.20 -5.01 0.00
CA GLY A 143 -4.79 -6.35 -0.07
C GLY A 143 -4.20 -7.32 0.95
N ALA A 144 -4.41 -8.60 0.72
CA ALA A 144 -3.98 -9.69 1.59
C ALA A 144 -3.14 -10.72 0.83
N GLY A 145 -2.18 -11.34 1.54
CA GLY A 145 -1.38 -12.44 0.98
C GLY A 145 -2.09 -13.80 0.99
N MET A 146 -3.30 -13.86 1.57
CA MET A 146 -4.08 -15.08 1.72
C MET A 146 -5.58 -14.79 1.54
N SER A 147 -6.31 -15.70 0.92
CA SER A 147 -7.76 -15.57 0.67
C SER A 147 -8.63 -16.22 1.76
N SER A 148 -8.07 -17.12 2.57
CA SER A 148 -8.80 -17.78 3.67
C SER A 148 -7.90 -18.12 4.85
N GLY A 149 -8.53 -18.40 6.00
CA GLY A 149 -7.85 -18.83 7.23
C GLY A 149 -7.17 -20.21 7.15
N ASN A 150 -7.30 -20.92 6.03
CA ASN A 150 -6.50 -22.10 5.73
C ASN A 150 -5.19 -21.75 5.00
N HIS A 151 -4.77 -20.49 5.04
CA HIS A 151 -3.54 -19.99 4.40
C HIS A 151 -3.48 -20.25 2.90
N GLN A 152 -4.61 -20.09 2.22
CA GLN A 152 -4.68 -20.23 0.77
C GLN A 152 -4.07 -19.00 0.08
N PRO A 153 -3.03 -19.16 -0.76
CA PRO A 153 -2.39 -18.05 -1.47
C PRO A 153 -3.04 -17.75 -2.84
N TRP A 154 -4.22 -18.31 -3.12
CA TRP A 154 -4.92 -18.21 -4.41
C TRP A 154 -6.12 -17.27 -4.28
N ASN A 155 -6.57 -16.68 -5.40
CA ASN A 155 -7.74 -15.78 -5.45
C ASN A 155 -7.63 -14.61 -4.47
N LEU A 156 -6.47 -13.93 -4.50
CA LEU A 156 -6.18 -12.82 -3.62
C LEU A 156 -6.94 -11.56 -4.05
N PRO A 157 -7.79 -10.97 -3.19
CA PRO A 157 -8.43 -9.71 -3.49
C PRO A 157 -7.41 -8.56 -3.35
N MET A 158 -7.06 -7.98 -4.49
CA MET A 158 -6.08 -6.90 -4.56
C MET A 158 -6.72 -5.62 -5.08
N VAL A 159 -6.35 -4.49 -4.45
CA VAL A 159 -6.72 -3.15 -4.89
C VAL A 159 -5.45 -2.38 -5.23
N LEU A 160 -5.39 -1.92 -6.48
CA LEU A 160 -4.42 -0.94 -6.94
C LEU A 160 -5.17 0.40 -7.10
N ALA A 161 -4.77 1.41 -6.35
CA ALA A 161 -5.45 2.71 -6.30
C ALA A 161 -4.48 3.87 -6.60
N GLY A 162 -5.05 5.02 -6.98
CA GLY A 162 -4.31 6.22 -7.39
C GLY A 162 -4.13 6.33 -8.90
N GLY A 163 -3.65 7.49 -9.34
CA GLY A 163 -3.42 7.79 -10.76
C GLY A 163 -2.05 7.35 -11.26
N GLY A 164 -1.08 7.09 -10.36
CA GLY A 164 0.29 6.75 -10.74
C GLY A 164 0.93 7.80 -11.65
N ALA A 165 0.58 9.08 -11.49
CA ALA A 165 0.94 10.18 -12.38
C ALA A 165 0.52 9.95 -13.84
N GLY A 166 -0.72 9.50 -14.04
CA GLY A 166 -1.30 9.23 -15.36
C GLY A 166 -0.93 7.86 -15.96
N GLN A 167 -0.23 7.02 -15.21
CA GLN A 167 0.16 5.68 -15.66
C GLN A 167 -0.89 4.60 -15.39
N LEU A 168 -1.94 4.90 -14.64
CA LEU A 168 -3.02 3.95 -14.33
C LEU A 168 -4.34 4.41 -14.94
N THR A 169 -5.01 3.50 -15.65
CA THR A 169 -6.34 3.78 -16.24
C THR A 169 -7.43 3.88 -15.16
N GLY A 170 -7.29 3.14 -14.06
CA GLY A 170 -8.30 3.08 -12.99
C GLY A 170 -9.62 2.44 -13.44
N GLY A 171 -10.66 2.52 -12.59
CA GLY A 171 -12.06 2.22 -12.95
C GLY A 171 -12.38 0.80 -13.43
N ARG A 172 -11.49 -0.17 -13.19
CA ARG A 172 -11.61 -1.54 -13.70
C ARG A 172 -11.67 -2.55 -12.57
N HIS A 173 -12.51 -3.57 -12.76
CA HIS A 173 -12.47 -4.81 -12.01
C HIS A 173 -11.95 -5.90 -12.95
N ILE A 174 -10.73 -6.37 -12.69
CA ILE A 174 -10.03 -7.32 -13.57
C ILE A 174 -9.98 -8.67 -12.87
N ARG A 175 -10.55 -9.69 -13.51
CA ARG A 175 -10.43 -11.08 -13.11
C ARG A 175 -9.48 -11.79 -14.06
N TYR A 176 -8.43 -12.38 -13.53
CA TYR A 176 -7.44 -13.12 -14.34
C TYR A 176 -7.83 -14.60 -14.47
N ALA A 177 -7.40 -15.24 -15.57
CA ALA A 177 -7.71 -16.64 -15.86
C ALA A 177 -7.15 -17.60 -14.78
N GLY A 178 -7.83 -18.73 -14.58
CA GLY A 178 -7.56 -19.69 -13.50
C GLY A 178 -8.42 -19.46 -12.25
N ASP A 179 -9.15 -18.35 -12.19
CA ASP A 179 -10.13 -18.07 -11.15
C ASP A 179 -11.44 -18.80 -11.49
N THR A 180 -11.52 -20.10 -11.17
CA THR A 180 -12.67 -20.95 -11.53
C THR A 180 -13.93 -20.57 -10.75
N ASP A 181 -15.07 -20.46 -11.44
CA ASP A 181 -16.41 -20.23 -10.86
C ASP A 181 -16.84 -21.39 -9.96
N GLY A 182 -16.37 -21.39 -8.71
CA GLY A 182 -16.83 -22.31 -7.66
C GLY A 182 -16.15 -23.69 -7.64
N ALA A 183 -15.13 -23.95 -8.46
CA ALA A 183 -14.31 -25.15 -8.30
C ALA A 183 -13.24 -24.89 -7.22
N SER A 184 -13.43 -25.50 -6.05
CA SER A 184 -12.46 -25.67 -4.96
C SER A 184 -11.33 -24.62 -4.87
N ALA A 185 -11.46 -23.69 -3.93
CA ALA A 185 -10.40 -22.77 -3.49
C ALA A 185 -9.05 -23.46 -3.08
N TYR A 186 -8.95 -24.79 -3.18
CA TYR A 186 -7.88 -25.62 -2.64
C TYR A 186 -7.01 -26.32 -3.70
N SER A 187 -7.06 -25.94 -4.99
CA SER A 187 -6.31 -26.63 -6.05
C SER A 187 -5.37 -25.71 -6.83
N SER A 188 -4.07 -25.92 -6.67
CA SER A 188 -2.98 -25.31 -7.46
C SER A 188 -2.82 -25.92 -8.86
N ALA A 189 -3.75 -26.78 -9.30
CA ALA A 189 -3.57 -27.62 -10.49
C ALA A 189 -3.84 -26.88 -11.80
N GLU A 190 -4.54 -25.76 -11.78
CA GLU A 190 -4.86 -24.97 -12.97
C GLU A 190 -4.18 -23.60 -12.87
N GLY A 191 -3.23 -23.34 -13.78
CA GLY A 191 -2.35 -22.17 -13.77
C GLY A 191 -3.12 -20.85 -13.72
N GLY A 192 -3.10 -20.24 -12.53
CA GLY A 192 -3.55 -18.87 -12.30
C GLY A 192 -2.47 -17.83 -12.61
N THR A 193 -2.87 -16.57 -12.73
CA THR A 193 -1.92 -15.46 -12.88
C THR A 193 -1.18 -15.21 -11.57
N PRO A 194 0.17 -15.31 -11.54
CA PRO A 194 0.95 -15.02 -10.33
C PRO A 194 0.77 -13.58 -9.88
N LEU A 195 0.61 -13.36 -8.56
CA LEU A 195 0.62 -12.01 -7.96
C LEU A 195 1.92 -11.26 -8.29
N ALA A 196 3.03 -11.99 -8.47
CA ALA A 196 4.30 -11.42 -8.91
C ALA A 196 4.21 -10.66 -10.25
N ASN A 197 3.25 -10.98 -11.14
CA ASN A 197 3.02 -10.20 -12.37
C ASN A 197 2.51 -8.78 -12.04
N LEU A 198 1.66 -8.64 -11.02
CA LEU A 198 1.22 -7.33 -10.55
C LEU A 198 2.40 -6.54 -9.97
N HIS A 199 3.22 -7.17 -9.14
CA HIS A 199 4.43 -6.52 -8.57
C HIS A 199 5.39 -6.07 -9.67
N LEU A 200 5.68 -6.92 -10.65
CA LEU A 200 6.55 -6.58 -11.79
C LEU A 200 6.02 -5.36 -12.56
N THR A 201 4.71 -5.33 -12.80
CA THR A 201 4.04 -4.22 -13.51
C THR A 201 4.08 -2.92 -12.70
N VAL A 202 3.87 -2.99 -11.39
CA VAL A 202 3.95 -1.82 -10.51
C VAL A 202 5.37 -1.27 -10.46
N LEU A 203 6.39 -2.13 -10.32
CA LEU A 203 7.80 -1.72 -10.32
C LEU A 203 8.18 -0.99 -11.61
N GLU A 204 7.72 -1.48 -12.76
CA GLU A 204 7.97 -0.84 -14.04
C GLU A 204 7.29 0.54 -14.15
N LYS A 205 6.07 0.71 -13.64
CA LYS A 205 5.40 2.02 -13.55
C LYS A 205 6.14 2.99 -12.61
N LEU A 206 6.90 2.47 -11.65
CA LEU A 206 7.80 3.25 -10.80
C LEU A 206 9.18 3.50 -11.44
N GLY A 207 9.36 3.14 -12.72
CA GLY A 207 10.60 3.35 -13.48
C GLY A 207 11.66 2.28 -13.26
N MET A 208 11.36 1.21 -12.50
CA MET A 208 12.30 0.11 -12.26
C MET A 208 12.16 -0.94 -13.36
N ARG A 209 13.18 -1.06 -14.21
CA ARG A 209 13.21 -2.09 -15.25
C ARG A 209 13.75 -3.40 -14.69
N MET A 210 12.90 -4.42 -14.65
CA MET A 210 13.25 -5.78 -14.25
C MET A 210 12.72 -6.78 -15.29
N ASP A 211 13.47 -7.85 -15.49
CA ASP A 211 13.06 -8.94 -16.40
C ASP A 211 12.04 -9.86 -15.73
N ALA A 212 12.22 -10.15 -14.43
CA ALA A 212 11.34 -10.99 -13.63
C ALA A 212 11.46 -10.68 -12.12
N ILE A 213 10.43 -11.05 -11.36
CA ILE A 213 10.43 -11.12 -9.90
C ILE A 213 9.75 -12.43 -9.46
N HIS A 214 10.42 -13.25 -8.65
CA HIS A 214 9.89 -14.53 -8.16
C HIS A 214 9.35 -15.42 -9.32
N ASP A 215 8.07 -15.78 -9.27
CA ASP A 215 7.35 -16.62 -10.23
C ASP A 215 6.60 -15.80 -11.29
N SER A 216 6.97 -14.52 -11.48
CA SER A 216 6.36 -13.68 -12.51
C SER A 216 6.56 -14.30 -13.90
N THR A 217 5.48 -14.44 -14.65
CA THR A 217 5.44 -14.92 -16.03
C THR A 217 5.25 -13.80 -17.05
N GLY A 218 4.96 -12.58 -16.60
CA GLY A 218 4.79 -11.42 -17.48
C GLY A 218 4.27 -10.18 -16.76
N ARG A 219 3.96 -9.17 -17.57
CA ARG A 219 3.35 -7.90 -17.12
C ARG A 219 1.84 -7.95 -17.31
N LEU A 220 1.12 -7.21 -16.49
CA LEU A 220 -0.32 -7.04 -16.54
C LEU A 220 -0.67 -5.77 -17.34
N ASP A 221 -1.82 -5.79 -17.99
CA ASP A 221 -2.35 -4.64 -18.72
C ASP A 221 -3.11 -3.69 -17.75
N LEU A 222 -2.36 -2.78 -17.11
CA LEU A 222 -2.81 -1.89 -16.05
C LEU A 222 -2.81 -0.42 -16.48
#